data_AF-A0A1C6HTJ7-F1
#
_entry.id   AF-A0A1C6HTJ7-F1
#
_cell.length_a   1.000
_cell.length_b   1.000
_cell.length_c   1.000
_cell.angle_alpha   90.00
_cell.angle_beta   90.00
_cell.angle_gamma   90.00
#
_symmetry.space_group_name_H-M   'P 1'
#
loop_
_entity.id
_entity.type
_entity.pdbx_description
1 polymer ?
#
loop_
_entity_poly.entity_id
_entity_poly.type
_entity_poly.pdbx_seq_one_letter_code
_entity_poly.pdbx_strand_id
1 'polypeptide(L)'
;MLMDTEKVYTTSLRLYKNRPVHHQAYRYLKEYNKDIFKTKDDFIAEAIVYFAKYLQQEEDVQQMKLLNTLLENQKEQFCKIVKEAVSKAQEEAFEKRGVLEKTVQGELSDGGTIAENREKEEACMEKDLRFAEFYGAFEE
;
A
#
# COMPACT_ATOMS: atom_id res chain seq x y z
N MET A 1 22.59 -19.54 30.31
CA MET A 1 21.45 -18.61 30.12
C MET A 1 21.56 -17.55 31.21
N LEU A 2 22.19 -16.41 30.93
CA LEU A 2 22.25 -15.30 31.89
C LEU A 2 20.95 -14.50 31.78
N MET A 3 20.04 -14.71 32.74
CA MET A 3 19.02 -13.71 33.06
C MET A 3 19.69 -12.72 34.03
N ASP A 4 20.45 -11.78 33.45
CA ASP A 4 21.22 -10.79 34.21
C ASP A 4 20.31 -9.66 34.71
N THR A 5 20.10 -9.68 36.02
CA THR A 5 19.85 -8.53 36.93
C THR A 5 18.67 -7.61 36.60
N GLU A 6 17.72 -7.55 37.53
CA GLU A 6 16.66 -6.54 37.60
C GLU A 6 17.30 -5.14 37.70
N LYS A 7 17.55 -4.49 36.55
CA LYS A 7 18.13 -3.15 36.50
C LYS A 7 17.07 -2.15 36.96
N VAL A 8 17.18 -1.71 38.20
CA VAL A 8 16.34 -0.64 38.75
C VAL A 8 16.97 0.70 38.38
N TYR A 9 16.24 1.49 37.61
CA TYR A 9 16.62 2.85 37.25
C TYR A 9 15.84 3.84 38.11
N THR A 10 16.56 4.72 38.79
CA THR A 10 15.98 5.76 39.63
C THR A 10 16.24 7.13 39.02
N THR A 11 15.22 7.96 38.96
CA THR A 11 15.32 9.35 38.49
C THR A 11 14.43 10.26 39.34
N SER A 12 14.56 11.57 39.17
CA SER A 12 13.78 12.58 39.88
C SER A 12 12.95 13.42 38.90
N LEU A 13 11.64 13.49 39.13
CA LEU A 13 10.72 14.35 38.39
C LEU A 13 10.39 15.60 39.21
N ARG A 14 10.54 16.79 38.62
CA ARG A 14 10.18 18.07 39.26
C ARG A 14 9.01 18.74 38.54
N LEU A 15 7.94 19.02 39.28
CA LEU A 15 6.77 19.74 38.79
C LEU A 15 6.76 21.17 39.33
N TYR A 16 6.61 22.16 38.43
CA TYR A 16 6.62 23.58 38.78
C TYR A 16 5.20 24.12 38.92
N LYS A 17 4.90 24.79 40.03
CA LYS A 17 3.55 25.32 40.33
C LYS A 17 3.05 26.33 39.30
N ASN A 18 3.95 27.08 38.68
CA ASN A 18 3.61 28.18 37.77
C ASN A 18 3.37 27.72 36.32
N ARG A 19 3.52 26.41 36.02
CA ARG A 19 3.28 25.86 34.68
C ARG A 19 1.93 25.14 34.65
N PRO A 20 0.96 25.56 33.81
CA PRO A 20 -0.36 24.94 33.75
C PRO A 20 -0.32 23.42 33.54
N VAL A 21 0.54 22.95 32.64
CA VAL A 21 0.70 21.51 32.35
C VAL A 21 1.23 20.74 33.55
N HIS A 22 2.18 21.30 34.30
CA HIS A 22 2.73 20.67 35.50
C HIS A 22 1.71 20.69 36.65
N HIS A 23 0.91 21.75 36.75
CA HIS A 23 -0.19 21.83 37.71
C HIS A 23 -1.24 20.74 37.44
N GLN A 24 -1.60 20.53 36.17
CA GLN A 24 -2.51 19.46 35.78
C GLN A 24 -1.91 18.08 36.08
N ALA A 25 -0.65 17.84 35.74
CA ALA A 25 0.05 16.59 36.08
C ALA A 25 0.06 16.34 37.60
N TYR A 26 0.27 17.40 38.40
CA TYR A 26 0.23 17.31 39.85
C TYR A 26 -1.17 16.92 40.38
N ARG A 27 -2.25 17.45 39.78
CA ARG A 27 -3.62 17.06 40.13
C ARG A 27 -3.84 15.56 39.89
N TYR A 28 -3.47 15.05 38.70
CA TYR A 28 -3.57 13.62 38.40
C TYR A 28 -2.72 12.75 39.36
N LEU A 29 -1.53 13.21 39.73
CA LEU A 29 -0.70 12.51 40.72
C LEU A 29 -1.25 12.54 42.15
N LYS A 30 -2.09 13.52 42.48
CA LYS A 30 -2.75 13.61 43.79
C LYS A 30 -3.99 12.72 43.85
N GLU A 31 -4.70 12.61 42.73
CA GLU A 31 -6.01 11.96 42.59
C GLU A 31 -5.95 10.69 41.75
N TYR A 32 -4.77 10.06 41.64
CA TYR A 32 -4.59 8.83 40.89
C TYR A 32 -5.47 7.70 41.46
N ASN A 33 -5.85 6.76 40.59
CA ASN A 33 -6.70 5.65 40.97
C ASN A 33 -5.93 4.67 41.89
N LYS A 34 -6.25 4.70 43.19
CA LYS A 34 -5.60 3.88 44.22
C LYS A 34 -6.04 2.42 44.22
N ASP A 35 -7.15 2.10 43.55
CA ASP A 35 -7.60 0.72 43.40
C ASP A 35 -6.75 -0.03 42.36
N ILE A 36 -6.21 0.72 41.39
CA ILE A 36 -5.35 0.19 40.31
C ILE A 36 -3.88 0.32 40.68
N PHE A 37 -3.45 1.49 41.16
CA PHE A 37 -2.04 1.77 41.45
C PHE A 37 -1.81 1.86 42.95
N LYS A 38 -0.80 1.14 43.45
CA LYS A 38 -0.49 1.12 44.89
C LYS A 38 0.30 2.35 45.31
N THR A 39 1.15 2.86 44.43
CA THR A 39 1.97 4.05 44.66
C THR A 39 1.87 5.05 43.52
N LYS A 40 2.32 6.28 43.77
CA LYS A 40 2.46 7.29 42.70
C LYS A 40 3.50 6.87 41.68
N ASP A 41 4.52 6.14 42.11
CA ASP A 41 5.60 5.70 41.23
C ASP A 41 5.08 4.64 40.25
N ASP A 42 4.20 3.72 40.70
CA ASP A 42 3.52 2.76 39.81
C ASP A 42 2.70 3.48 38.74
N PHE A 43 1.94 4.51 39.15
CA PHE A 43 1.16 5.32 38.23
C PHE A 43 2.04 6.08 37.22
N ILE A 44 3.15 6.67 37.68
CA ILE A 44 4.11 7.38 36.82
C ILE A 44 4.75 6.39 35.84
N ALA A 45 5.17 5.21 36.31
CA ALA A 45 5.79 4.19 35.48
C ALA A 45 4.83 3.76 34.36
N GLU A 46 3.58 3.46 34.69
CA GLU A 46 2.56 3.07 33.69
C GLU A 46 2.27 4.20 32.71
N ALA A 47 2.17 5.45 33.19
CA ALA A 47 1.97 6.61 32.32
C ALA A 47 3.13 6.80 31.32
N ILE A 48 4.38 6.60 31.76
CA ILE A 48 5.56 6.67 30.90
C ILE A 48 5.52 5.55 29.85
N VAL A 49 5.23 4.32 30.27
CA VAL A 49 5.14 3.16 29.35
C VAL A 49 4.03 3.38 28.32
N TYR A 50 2.86 3.86 28.75
CA TYR A 50 1.74 4.17 27.87
C TYR A 50 2.12 5.26 26.85
N PHE A 51 2.75 6.35 27.31
CA PHE A 51 3.14 7.43 26.41
C PHE A 51 4.24 7.02 25.43
N ALA A 52 5.20 6.20 25.85
CA ALA A 52 6.22 5.64 24.96
C ALA A 52 5.60 4.77 23.86
N LYS A 53 4.62 3.92 24.23
CA LYS A 53 3.86 3.12 23.25
C LYS A 53 3.08 4.01 22.28
N TYR A 54 2.44 5.06 22.78
CA TYR A 54 1.71 6.02 21.95
C TYR A 54 2.63 6.69 20.92
N LEU A 55 3.81 7.16 21.34
CA LEU A 55 4.78 7.78 20.43
C LEU A 55 5.26 6.81 19.34
N GLN A 56 5.54 5.56 19.70
CA GLN A 56 5.90 4.54 18.71
C GLN A 56 4.79 4.31 17.70
N GLN A 57 3.54 4.18 18.17
CA GLN A 57 2.38 4.01 17.29
C GLN A 57 2.17 5.21 16.36
N GLU A 58 2.37 6.42 16.87
CA GLU A 58 2.25 7.64 16.07
C GLU A 58 3.31 7.67 14.94
N GLU A 59 4.54 7.25 15.23
CA GLU A 59 5.61 7.10 14.23
C GLU A 59 5.27 6.01 13.20
N ASP A 60 4.84 4.83 13.63
CA ASP A 60 4.47 3.72 12.75
C ASP A 60 3.34 4.13 11.78
N VAL A 61 2.34 4.86 12.28
CA VAL A 61 1.25 5.42 11.47
C VAL A 61 1.78 6.42 10.44
N GLN A 62 2.73 7.28 10.81
CA GLN A 62 3.34 8.22 9.86
C GLN A 62 4.15 7.50 8.78
N GLN A 63 4.93 6.48 9.15
CA GLN A 63 5.68 5.66 8.20
C GLN A 63 4.74 4.91 7.24
N MET A 64 3.64 4.35 7.74
CA MET A 64 2.66 3.68 6.90
C MET A 64 1.97 4.64 5.92
N LYS A 65 1.63 5.86 6.35
CA LYS A 65 1.08 6.89 5.46
C LYS A 65 2.04 7.27 4.34
N LEU A 66 3.34 7.40 4.66
CA LEU A 66 4.36 7.66 3.67
C LEU A 66 4.47 6.51 2.66
N LEU A 67 4.51 5.26 3.15
CA LEU A 67 4.59 4.07 2.30
C LEU A 67 3.38 3.96 1.36
N ASN A 68 2.17 4.16 1.87
CA ASN A 68 0.96 4.13 1.04
C ASN A 68 0.99 5.19 -0.07
N THR A 69 1.50 6.39 0.24
CA THR A 69 1.63 7.46 -0.75
C THR A 69 2.61 7.10 -1.86
N LEU A 70 3.74 6.47 -1.50
CA LEU A 70 4.72 5.99 -2.47
C LEU A 70 4.14 4.87 -3.35
N LEU A 71 3.40 3.93 -2.75
CA LEU A 71 2.80 2.82 -3.47
C LEU A 71 1.74 3.29 -4.47
N GLU A 72 0.86 4.22 -4.08
CA GLU A 72 -0.13 4.80 -5.00
C GLU A 72 0.53 5.56 -6.15
N ASN A 73 1.59 6.31 -5.88
CA ASN A 73 2.35 7.00 -6.93
C ASN A 73 3.02 6.00 -7.90
N GLN A 74 3.64 4.94 -7.39
CA GLN A 74 4.22 3.89 -8.24
C GLN A 74 3.16 3.17 -9.07
N LYS A 75 2.01 2.86 -8.48
CA LYS A 75 0.87 2.27 -9.18
C LYS A 75 0.39 3.17 -10.31
N GLU A 76 0.25 4.47 -10.06
CA GLU A 76 -0.15 5.45 -11.09
C GLU A 76 0.87 5.49 -12.24
N GLN A 77 2.17 5.54 -11.93
CA GLN A 77 3.24 5.52 -12.92
C GLN A 77 3.23 4.23 -13.76
N PHE A 78 3.08 3.08 -13.11
CA PHE A 78 3.02 1.79 -13.80
C PHE A 78 1.82 1.73 -14.74
N CYS A 79 0.62 2.11 -14.28
CA CYS A 79 -0.58 2.17 -15.11
C CYS A 79 -0.37 3.07 -16.34
N LYS A 80 0.32 4.20 -16.19
CA LYS A 80 0.64 5.09 -17.31
C LYS A 80 1.54 4.41 -18.34
N ILE A 81 2.63 3.79 -17.89
CA ILE A 81 3.57 3.08 -18.77
C ILE A 81 2.88 1.96 -19.53
N VAL A 82 2.06 1.15 -18.83
CA VAL A 82 1.31 0.05 -19.46
C VAL A 82 0.33 0.57 -20.49
N LYS A 83 -0.45 1.62 -20.19
CA LYS A 83 -1.38 2.24 -21.14
C LYS A 83 -0.67 2.75 -22.39
N GLU A 84 0.48 3.43 -22.23
CA GLU A 84 1.27 3.92 -23.36
C GLU A 84 1.83 2.76 -24.20
N ALA A 85 2.35 1.71 -23.57
CA ALA A 85 2.87 0.54 -24.26
C ALA A 85 1.77 -0.19 -25.05
N VAL A 86 0.59 -0.38 -24.45
CA VAL A 86 -0.58 -0.99 -25.12
C VAL A 86 -1.05 -0.14 -26.28
N SER A 87 -1.14 1.19 -26.11
CA SER A 87 -1.57 2.10 -27.18
C SER A 87 -0.61 2.03 -28.37
N LYS A 88 0.70 2.05 -28.12
CA LYS A 88 1.72 1.90 -29.18
C LYS A 88 1.65 0.54 -29.88
N ALA A 89 1.49 -0.55 -29.13
CA ALA A 89 1.36 -1.88 -29.71
C ALA A 89 0.09 -2.01 -30.57
N GLN A 90 -1.01 -1.39 -30.17
CA GLN A 90 -2.24 -1.32 -30.95
C GLN A 90 -2.03 -0.50 -32.23
N GLU A 91 -1.46 0.71 -32.13
CA GLU A 91 -1.13 1.54 -33.30
C GLU A 91 -0.26 0.78 -34.32
N GLU A 92 0.82 0.13 -33.86
CA GLU A 92 1.66 -0.70 -34.72
C GLU A 92 0.91 -1.89 -35.33
N ALA A 93 -0.01 -2.51 -34.59
CA ALA A 93 -0.82 -3.61 -35.10
C ALA A 93 -1.81 -3.15 -36.17
N PHE A 94 -2.43 -1.97 -36.01
CA PHE A 94 -3.30 -1.37 -37.02
C PHE A 94 -2.52 -0.91 -38.25
N GLU A 95 -1.31 -0.37 -38.07
CA GLU A 95 -0.45 0.04 -39.17
C GLU A 95 0.03 -1.19 -39.97
N LYS A 96 0.43 -2.27 -39.29
CA LYS A 96 0.76 -3.56 -39.94
C LYS A 96 -0.46 -4.19 -40.63
N ARG A 97 -1.68 -4.09 -40.08
CA ARG A 97 -2.92 -4.58 -40.71
C ARG A 97 -3.33 -3.73 -41.91
N GLY A 98 -3.18 -2.40 -41.86
CA GLY A 98 -3.43 -1.49 -42.98
C GLY A 98 -2.39 -1.59 -44.10
N VAL A 99 -1.15 -1.99 -43.78
CA VAL A 99 -0.15 -2.39 -44.77
C VAL A 99 -0.55 -3.74 -45.40
N LEU A 100 -0.97 -4.72 -44.60
CA LEU A 100 -1.42 -6.03 -45.09
C LEU A 100 -2.65 -5.91 -46.02
N GLU A 101 -3.61 -5.02 -45.72
CA GLU A 101 -4.77 -4.77 -46.60
C GLU A 101 -4.37 -4.16 -47.96
N LYS A 102 -3.31 -3.34 -48.00
CA LYS A 102 -2.77 -2.78 -49.25
C LYS A 102 -1.91 -3.79 -50.03
N THR A 103 -1.22 -4.72 -49.37
CA THR A 103 -0.54 -5.83 -50.06
C THR A 103 -1.52 -6.90 -50.53
N VAL A 104 -2.62 -7.16 -49.82
CA VAL A 104 -3.64 -8.15 -50.22
C VAL A 104 -4.49 -7.65 -51.40
N GLN A 105 -4.68 -6.33 -51.59
CA GLN A 105 -5.24 -5.78 -52.83
C GLN A 105 -4.22 -5.71 -54.00
N GLY A 106 -2.92 -5.83 -53.71
CA GLY A 106 -1.86 -5.90 -54.72
C GLY A 106 -1.57 -7.31 -55.24
N GLU A 107 -1.97 -8.35 -54.50
CA GLU A 107 -1.72 -9.75 -54.87
C GLU A 107 -2.98 -10.61 -54.69
N LEU A 108 -4.00 -10.34 -55.50
CA LEU A 108 -4.97 -11.36 -55.89
C LEU A 108 -4.67 -11.81 -57.33
N SER A 109 -3.58 -12.56 -57.44
CA SER A 109 -3.33 -13.51 -58.52
C SER A 109 -2.61 -14.72 -57.93
N ASP A 110 -3.30 -15.49 -57.09
CA ASP A 110 -3.46 -16.94 -57.27
C ASP A 110 -4.32 -17.50 -56.11
N GLY A 111 -5.21 -18.43 -56.43
CA GLY A 111 -6.25 -18.92 -55.53
C GLY A 111 -5.74 -19.94 -54.50
N GLY A 112 -6.25 -19.82 -53.27
CA GLY A 112 -6.44 -20.96 -52.37
C GLY A 112 -5.78 -20.83 -50.99
N THR A 113 -6.56 -20.46 -49.96
CA THR A 113 -6.42 -20.81 -48.51
C THR A 113 -7.28 -19.88 -47.62
N ILE A 114 -8.60 -19.84 -47.82
CA ILE A 114 -9.50 -18.95 -47.05
C ILE A 114 -10.14 -19.65 -45.83
N ALA A 115 -10.07 -20.98 -45.71
CA ALA A 115 -10.76 -21.72 -44.65
C ALA A 115 -10.00 -21.79 -43.30
N GLU A 116 -8.67 -21.96 -43.29
CA GLU A 116 -7.91 -22.23 -42.06
C GLU A 116 -7.62 -21.01 -41.17
N ASN A 117 -7.69 -19.79 -41.70
CA ASN A 117 -7.37 -18.58 -40.93
C ASN A 117 -8.52 -18.07 -40.07
N ARG A 118 -9.78 -18.38 -40.44
CA ARG A 118 -10.97 -17.90 -39.71
C ARG A 118 -11.15 -18.59 -38.35
N GLU A 119 -10.86 -19.89 -38.28
CA GLU A 119 -10.90 -20.67 -37.03
C GLU A 119 -9.81 -20.22 -36.03
N LYS A 120 -8.65 -19.76 -36.52
CA LYS A 120 -7.53 -19.29 -35.68
C LYS A 120 -7.79 -17.91 -35.08
N GLU A 121 -8.46 -17.01 -35.82
CA GLU A 121 -8.85 -15.68 -35.30
C GLU A 121 -9.96 -15.79 -34.25
N GLU A 122 -10.98 -16.63 -34.46
CA GLU A 122 -12.04 -16.85 -33.48
C GLU A 122 -11.52 -17.49 -32.18
N ALA A 123 -10.61 -18.47 -32.28
CA ALA A 123 -9.96 -19.09 -31.12
C ALA A 123 -9.01 -18.15 -30.36
N CYS A 124 -8.48 -17.12 -31.02
CA CYS A 124 -7.66 -16.08 -30.39
C CYS A 124 -8.53 -15.15 -29.54
N MET A 125 -9.64 -14.66 -30.11
CA MET A 125 -10.58 -13.77 -29.42
C MET A 125 -11.26 -14.44 -28.20
N GLU A 126 -11.53 -15.75 -28.27
CA GLU A 126 -12.13 -16.48 -27.16
C GLU A 126 -11.18 -16.65 -25.95
N LYS A 127 -9.87 -16.73 -26.18
CA LYS A 127 -8.88 -16.77 -25.11
C LYS A 127 -8.76 -15.41 -24.42
N ASP A 128 -8.75 -14.34 -25.20
CA ASP A 128 -8.65 -12.97 -24.67
C ASP A 128 -9.88 -12.60 -23.83
N LEU A 129 -11.08 -13.04 -24.23
CA LEU A 129 -12.31 -12.82 -23.45
C LEU A 129 -12.26 -13.54 -22.09
N ARG A 130 -11.80 -14.79 -22.07
CA ARG A 130 -11.61 -15.55 -20.81
C ARG A 130 -10.56 -14.96 -19.89
N PHE A 131 -9.51 -14.36 -20.45
CA PHE A 131 -8.50 -13.66 -19.66
C PHE A 131 -9.06 -12.40 -19.00
N ALA A 132 -9.91 -11.64 -19.69
CA ALA A 132 -10.56 -10.46 -19.11
C ALA A 132 -11.52 -10.82 -17.97
N GLU A 133 -12.31 -11.90 -18.13
CA GLU A 133 -13.20 -12.41 -17.08
C GLU A 133 -12.44 -12.87 -15.83
N PHE A 134 -11.28 -13.52 -16.00
CA PHE A 134 -10.46 -13.98 -14.89
C PHE A 134 -9.95 -12.84 -14.00
N TYR A 135 -9.55 -11.70 -14.57
CA TYR A 135 -9.06 -10.55 -13.78
C TYR A 135 -10.18 -9.62 -13.30
N GLY A 136 -11.33 -9.57 -13.98
CA GLY A 136 -12.49 -8.82 -13.52
C GLY A 136 -13.18 -9.44 -12.29
N ALA A 137 -13.00 -10.74 -12.05
CA ALA A 137 -13.59 -11.46 -10.91
C ALA A 137 -12.93 -11.18 -9.54
N PHE A 138 -11.90 -10.32 -9.48
CA PHE A 138 -11.18 -9.96 -8.25
C PHE A 138 -11.52 -8.55 -7.73
N GLU A 139 -12.52 -7.87 -8.32
CA GLU A 139 -12.98 -6.53 -7.89
C GLU A 139 -14.23 -6.55 -6.97
N GLU A 140 -14.51 -7.64 -6.25
CA GLU A 140 -15.53 -7.69 -5.18
C GLU A 140 -14.94 -7.74 -3.76
#